data_AF-A0A962UME8-F1
#
_entry.id   AF-A0A962UME8-F1
#
_cell.length_a   1.000
_cell.length_b   1.000
_cell.length_c   1.000
_cell.angle_alpha   90.00
_cell.angle_beta   90.00
_cell.angle_gamma   90.00
#
_symmetry.space_group_name_H-M   'P 1'
#
loop_
_entity.id
_entity.type
_entity.pdbx_description
1 polymer ?
#
loop_
_entity_poly.entity_id
_entity_poly.type
_entity_poly.pdbx_seq_one_letter_code
_entity_poly.pdbx_strand_id
1 'polypeptide(L)' 'ADLDQLLGYCERHLASDGAALFPKGASWKKEIEAAQRSWRFDMRVDKSRTEVESVILSITGVARV' A
#
# COMPACT_ATOMS: atom_id res chain seq x y z
N ALA A 1 -10.54 -5.20 0.94
CA ALA A 1 -10.15 -4.27 -0.14
C ALA A 1 -8.72 -4.60 -0.52
N ASP A 2 -8.45 -4.69 -1.82
CA ASP A 2 -7.10 -4.85 -2.35
C ASP A 2 -6.32 -3.54 -2.25
N LEU A 3 -5.04 -3.54 -2.63
CA LEU A 3 -4.23 -2.33 -2.55
C LEU A 3 -4.71 -1.25 -3.53
N ASP A 4 -5.13 -1.61 -4.75
CA ASP A 4 -5.60 -0.67 -5.77
C ASP A 4 -6.78 0.18 -5.28
N GLN A 5 -7.81 -0.47 -4.72
CA GLN A 5 -8.96 0.22 -4.16
C GLN A 5 -8.57 1.14 -3.00
N LEU A 6 -7.63 0.71 -2.15
CA LEU A 6 -7.16 1.50 -1.01
C LEU A 6 -6.38 2.75 -1.45
N LEU A 7 -5.57 2.65 -2.51
CA LEU A 7 -4.87 3.80 -3.08
C LEU A 7 -5.85 4.80 -3.70
N GLY A 8 -6.99 4.35 -4.22
CA GLY A 8 -8.10 5.22 -4.62
C GLY A 8 -8.63 6.09 -3.48
N TYR A 9 -8.64 5.58 -2.24
CA TYR A 9 -8.98 6.40 -1.08
C TYR A 9 -7.84 7.33 -0.66
N CYS A 10 -6.59 6.88 -0.78
CA CYS A 10 -5.42 7.74 -0.53
C CYS A 10 -5.38 8.95 -1.46
N GLU A 11 -5.65 8.78 -2.75
CA GLU A 11 -5.68 9.90 -3.71
C GLU A 11 -6.61 11.04 -3.25
N ARG A 12 -7.75 10.69 -2.64
CA ARG A 12 -8.73 11.67 -2.17
C ARG A 12 -8.42 12.24 -0.77
N HIS A 13 -7.85 11.43 0.12
CA HIS A 13 -7.80 11.73 1.56
C HIS A 13 -6.39 11.91 2.13
N LEU A 14 -5.36 11.43 1.44
CA LEU A 14 -3.98 11.51 1.93
C LEU A 14 -3.46 12.94 1.70
N ALA A 15 -2.94 13.55 2.76
CA ALA A 15 -2.18 14.79 2.64
C ALA A 15 -0.92 14.56 1.80
N SER A 16 -0.38 15.61 1.19
CA SER A 16 0.83 15.54 0.35
C SER A 16 2.05 14.96 1.07
N ASP A 17 2.13 15.14 2.38
CA ASP A 17 3.16 14.62 3.29
C ASP A 17 2.66 13.47 4.18
N GLY A 18 1.44 12.98 3.92
CA GLY A 18 0.81 11.91 4.68
C GLY A 18 1.37 10.53 4.34
N ALA A 19 1.24 9.62 5.29
CA ALA A 19 1.55 8.20 5.11
C ALA A 19 0.31 7.34 5.37
N ALA A 20 0.04 6.41 4.45
CA ALA A 20 -1.03 5.42 4.59
C ALA A 20 -0.45 4.10 5.11
N LEU A 21 -1.04 3.54 6.16
CA LEU A 21 -0.62 2.29 6.78
C LEU A 21 -1.63 1.18 6.48
N PHE A 22 -1.19 0.13 5.80
CA PHE A 22 -2.05 -0.98 5.41
C PHE A 22 -1.52 -2.32 5.93
N PRO A 23 -2.20 -2.95 6.90
CA PRO A 23 -1.93 -4.33 7.24
C PRO A 23 -2.39 -5.24 6.09
N LYS A 24 -1.47 -6.05 5.57
CA LYS A 24 -1.72 -6.97 4.46
C LYS A 24 -1.22 -8.37 4.80
N GLY A 25 -1.96 -9.39 4.34
CA GLY A 25 -1.60 -10.80 4.50
C GLY A 25 -0.77 -11.34 3.34
N ALA A 26 -0.63 -12.65 3.23
CA ALA A 26 0.27 -13.36 2.31
C ALA A 26 0.25 -12.89 0.83
N SER A 27 -0.88 -12.40 0.35
CA SER A 27 -1.07 -11.97 -1.05
C SER A 27 -0.62 -10.55 -1.35
N TRP A 28 -0.06 -9.82 -0.37
CA TRP A 28 0.32 -8.41 -0.50
C TRP A 28 1.24 -8.10 -1.70
N LYS A 29 2.15 -9.02 -2.04
CA LYS A 29 3.06 -8.85 -3.19
C LYS A 29 2.30 -8.77 -4.52
N LYS A 30 1.32 -9.65 -4.71
CA LYS A 30 0.47 -9.65 -5.92
C LYS A 30 -0.39 -8.38 -5.99
N GLU A 31 -0.86 -7.90 -4.84
CA GLU A 31 -1.62 -6.66 -4.76
C GLU A 31 -0.76 -5.44 -5.15
N ILE A 32 0.52 -5.40 -4.77
CA ILE A 32 1.46 -4.36 -5.22
C ILE A 32 1.63 -4.39 -6.73
N GLU A 33 1.91 -5.55 -7.31
CA GLU A 33 2.10 -5.69 -8.75
C GLU A 33 0.85 -5.25 -9.55
N ALA A 34 -0.33 -5.52 -9.01
CA ALA A 34 -1.59 -5.04 -9.60
C ALA A 34 -1.72 -3.51 -9.47
N ALA A 35 -1.49 -2.95 -8.27
CA ALA A 35 -1.60 -1.52 -8.01
C ALA A 35 -0.58 -0.68 -8.81
N GLN A 36 0.64 -1.18 -9.00
CA GLN A 36 1.68 -0.50 -9.78
C GLN A 36 1.34 -0.30 -11.26
N ARG A 37 0.29 -0.96 -11.77
CA ARG A 37 -0.22 -0.72 -13.14
C ARG A 37 -1.01 0.58 -13.29
N SER A 38 -1.55 1.10 -12.18
CA SER A 38 -2.42 2.28 -12.19
C SER A 38 -1.92 3.38 -11.26
N TRP A 39 -0.92 3.10 -10.43
CA TRP A 39 -0.44 3.99 -9.39
C TRP A 39 1.08 4.04 -9.33
N ARG A 40 1.59 5.24 -9.07
CA ARG A 40 2.95 5.51 -8.60
C ARG A 40 2.88 5.85 -7.11
N PHE A 41 3.75 5.23 -6.32
CA PHE A 41 3.84 5.46 -4.89
C PHE A 41 5.18 4.94 -4.36
N ASP A 42 5.62 5.49 -3.24
CA ASP A 42 6.73 4.96 -2.46
C ASP A 42 6.18 4.04 -1.37
N MET A 43 6.90 2.97 -1.05
CA MET A 43 6.48 2.03 -0.01
C MET A 43 7.63 1.55 0.86
N ARG A 44 7.30 1.30 2.13
CA ARG A 44 8.12 0.58 3.10
C ARG A 44 7.34 -0.62 3.61
N VAL A 45 8.01 -1.76 3.67
CA VAL A 45 7.43 -3.04 4.14
C VAL A 45 8.00 -3.37 5.50
N ASP A 46 7.16 -3.36 6.53
CA ASP A 46 7.52 -3.80 7.88
C ASP A 46 6.93 -5.19 8.13
N LYS A 47 7.80 -6.19 8.25
CA LYS A 47 7.39 -7.59 8.47
C LYS A 47 6.89 -7.80 9.89
N SER A 48 5.80 -8.55 10.03
CA SER A 48 5.31 -8.95 11.35
C SER A 48 6.29 -9.91 12.03
N ARG A 49 6.46 -9.74 13.34
CA ARG A 49 7.28 -10.61 14.19
C ARG A 49 6.56 -11.88 14.61
N THR A 50 5.22 -11.85 14.65
CA THR A 50 4.40 -12.98 15.11
C THR A 50 3.89 -13.84 13.96
N GLU A 51 3.68 -13.25 12.79
CA GLU A 51 3.08 -13.91 11.63
C GLU A 51 3.88 -13.59 10.36
N VAL A 52 4.73 -14.51 9.94
CA VAL A 52 5.76 -14.31 8.88
C VAL A 52 5.16 -13.86 7.54
N GLU A 53 3.91 -14.26 7.27
CA GLU A 53 3.18 -13.97 6.02
C GLU A 53 2.45 -12.61 6.04
N SER A 54 2.43 -11.92 7.18
CA SER A 54 1.77 -10.61 7.33
C SER A 54 2.77 -9.45 7.37
N VAL A 55 2.41 -8.35 6.73
CA VAL A 55 3.22 -7.14 6.66
C VAL A 55 2.38 -5.91 6.93
N ILE A 56 3.01 -4.84 7.38
CA ILE A 56 2.46 -3.49 7.34
C ILE A 56 3.14 -2.78 6.17
N LEU A 57 2.33 -2.30 5.22
CA LEU A 57 2.79 -1.43 4.15
C LEU A 57 2.61 0.03 4.60
N SER A 58 3.70 0.78 4.63
CA SER A 58 3.66 2.23 4.78
C SER A 58 3.85 2.86 3.41
N ILE A 59 2.84 3.57 2.91
CA ILE A 59 2.81 4.13 1.55
C ILE A 59 2.72 5.64 1.57
N THR A 60 3.50 6.30 0.72
CA THR A 60 3.55 7.75 0.55
C THR A 60 3.55 8.13 -0.93
N GLY A 61 3.24 9.38 -1.25
CA GLY A 61 3.39 9.91 -2.61
C GLY A 61 2.47 9.24 -3.65
N VAL A 62 1.24 8.89 -3.27
CA VAL A 62 0.27 8.21 -4.13
C VAL A 62 -0.18 9.13 -5.27
N ALA A 63 0.01 8.70 -6.51
CA ALA A 63 -0.42 9.39 -7.72
C ALA A 63 -0.80 8.40 -8.83
N ARG A 64 -1.68 8.83 -9.76
CA ARG A 64 -2.03 8.05 -10.96
C ARG A 64 -0.87 8.04 -11.97
N VAL A 65 -0.76 6.95 -12.74
CA VAL A 65 0.15 6.80 -13.90
C VAL A 65 -0.57 7.14 -15.18
#